data_AF-A0A7K3TGI6-F1
#
_entry.id   AF-A0A7K3TGI6-F1
#
_cell.length_a   1.000
_cell.length_b   1.000
_cell.length_c   1.000
_cell.angle_alpha   90.00
_cell.angle_beta   90.00
_cell.angle_gamma   90.00
#
_symmetry.space_group_name_H-M   'P 1'
#
loop_
_entity.id
_entity.type
_entity.pdbx_description
1 polymer ?
#
loop_
_entity_poly.entity_id
_entity_poly.type
_entity_poly.pdbx_seq_one_letter_code
_entity_poly.pdbx_strand_id
1 'polypeptide(L)'
;MSETNGRPGAPGKTVGRFAPTPSGRMHVGNAYAMLAAWLSARAAGRASGAGSRMVLRIEDIDRPRVVKDADRWIMDDLAWLGLDWDGEPVYQSARLDRYEQVFGDLCDRGLVYPCFCSRADIRAASAPNEGDGFVVYPGTCRRLIETDPDEVRRCVEAGEQHSWRVAVPEEGIPSLSATVTFDDRLFGPQRYDLARDVGDTVIRRSDGLFAYQLAVTVDDLDMGVTDIVRGRDLLRSTALQLYIRDLMQDAGSRAPYESRVPQVPPAPRPSFAHLPLIDNAQGRRMAKREHSMDLGFLRSRGVRPEQVVGYCAWLLGLGGPQPEPAPMTAAEALDAFVAAGGWEGLRSDDAGRAGHAGRPGLADRVMPDQPAALEPPHHA
;
A
#
# COMPACT_ATOMS: atom_id res chain seq x y z
N MET A 1 9.63 31.97 13.31
CA MET A 1 10.59 30.87 13.11
C MET A 1 10.67 30.11 14.42
N SER A 2 10.00 28.97 14.50
CA SER A 2 10.10 28.05 15.63
C SER A 2 10.16 26.65 15.02
N GLU A 3 11.38 26.16 14.81
CA GLU A 3 11.65 24.79 14.41
C GLU A 3 11.37 23.89 15.61
N THR A 4 10.21 23.23 15.60
CA THR A 4 9.95 22.12 16.53
C THR A 4 10.71 20.91 16.02
N ASN A 5 12.01 20.87 16.32
CA ASN A 5 12.84 19.70 16.13
C ASN A 5 12.42 18.64 17.16
N GLY A 6 11.43 17.83 16.79
CA GLY A 6 10.89 16.76 17.62
C GLY A 6 11.96 15.71 17.86
N ARG A 7 12.47 15.62 19.09
CA ARG A 7 13.27 14.46 19.53
C ARG A 7 12.43 13.19 19.32
N PRO A 8 12.98 12.10 18.75
CA PRO A 8 12.26 10.84 18.68
C PRO A 8 11.97 10.38 20.11
N GLY A 9 10.69 10.19 20.43
CA GLY A 9 10.29 9.53 21.67
C GLY A 9 10.89 8.12 21.74
N ALA A 10 11.00 7.56 22.94
CA ALA A 10 11.48 6.19 23.14
C ALA A 10 10.77 5.23 22.17
N PRO A 11 11.49 4.31 21.50
CA PRO A 11 10.92 3.51 20.43
C PRO A 11 9.80 2.64 20.99
N GLY A 12 8.57 2.99 20.66
CA GLY A 12 7.41 2.13 20.89
C GLY A 12 7.55 0.82 20.11
N LYS A 13 6.78 -0.19 20.49
CA LYS A 13 6.73 -1.49 19.81
C LYS A 13 6.50 -1.30 18.31
N THR A 14 7.40 -1.79 17.47
CA THR A 14 7.24 -1.73 16.00
C THR A 14 6.15 -2.69 15.54
N VAL A 15 5.18 -2.21 14.78
CA VAL A 15 4.10 -3.02 14.19
C VAL A 15 4.17 -2.90 12.67
N GLY A 16 4.71 -3.94 12.03
CA GLY A 16 4.65 -4.14 10.59
C GLY A 16 3.37 -4.85 10.18
N ARG A 17 3.06 -4.82 8.88
CA ARG A 17 1.95 -5.59 8.31
C ARG A 17 2.21 -6.09 6.90
N PHE A 18 1.62 -7.24 6.58
CA PHE A 18 1.43 -7.72 5.23
C PHE A 18 -0.06 -7.78 4.91
N ALA A 19 -0.44 -7.09 3.84
CA ALA A 19 -1.84 -6.86 3.51
C ALA A 19 -2.21 -7.35 2.09
N PRO A 20 -2.26 -8.68 1.84
CA PRO A 20 -2.56 -9.21 0.52
C PRO A 20 -4.06 -9.24 0.23
N THR A 21 -4.43 -8.92 -1.02
CA THR A 21 -5.76 -9.26 -1.56
C THR A 21 -5.81 -10.77 -1.90
N PRO A 22 -6.80 -11.53 -1.42
CA PRO A 22 -6.92 -12.97 -1.69
C PRO A 22 -7.48 -13.25 -3.10
N SER A 23 -6.71 -12.86 -4.11
CA SER A 23 -7.08 -12.99 -5.55
C SER A 23 -6.46 -14.22 -6.23
N GLY A 24 -5.85 -15.12 -5.45
CA GLY A 24 -5.11 -16.29 -5.90
C GLY A 24 -4.00 -16.64 -4.91
N ARG A 25 -3.14 -17.59 -5.27
CA ARG A 25 -1.88 -17.87 -4.55
C ARG A 25 -0.93 -16.67 -4.61
N MET A 26 0.04 -16.64 -3.71
CA MET A 26 1.08 -15.62 -3.74
C MET A 26 1.93 -15.76 -5.00
N HIS A 27 2.40 -14.63 -5.53
CA HIS A 27 3.50 -14.61 -6.50
C HIS A 27 4.79 -14.10 -5.85
N VAL A 28 5.94 -14.22 -6.54
CA VAL A 28 7.24 -13.77 -6.01
C VAL A 28 7.24 -12.29 -5.57
N GLY A 29 6.54 -11.40 -6.28
CA GLY A 29 6.34 -10.02 -5.81
C GLY A 29 5.63 -9.89 -4.44
N ASN A 30 4.69 -10.78 -4.10
CA ASN A 30 4.10 -10.83 -2.76
C ASN A 30 5.12 -11.33 -1.73
N ALA A 31 5.88 -12.38 -2.06
CA ALA A 31 6.94 -12.89 -1.19
C ALA A 31 8.02 -11.83 -0.92
N TYR A 32 8.40 -11.07 -1.94
CA TYR A 32 9.34 -9.95 -1.84
C TYR A 32 8.82 -8.85 -0.90
N ALA A 33 7.57 -8.42 -1.08
CA ALA A 33 6.96 -7.41 -0.22
C ALA A 33 6.80 -7.91 1.24
N MET A 34 6.38 -9.15 1.43
CA MET A 34 6.27 -9.77 2.76
C MET A 34 7.64 -9.88 3.43
N LEU A 35 8.63 -10.46 2.75
CA LEU A 35 9.99 -10.62 3.30
C LEU A 35 10.54 -9.26 3.74
N ALA A 36 10.45 -8.25 2.89
CA ALA A 36 10.92 -6.91 3.23
C ALA A 36 10.21 -6.29 4.44
N ALA A 37 8.88 -6.42 4.53
CA ALA A 37 8.10 -5.98 5.70
C ALA A 37 8.51 -6.74 6.96
N TRP A 38 8.73 -8.05 6.83
CA TRP A 38 9.11 -8.95 7.92
C TRP A 38 10.51 -8.62 8.45
N LEU A 39 11.48 -8.46 7.56
CA LEU A 39 12.84 -8.04 7.91
C LEU A 39 12.82 -6.70 8.66
N SER A 40 12.07 -5.72 8.16
CA SER A 40 11.92 -4.40 8.77
C SER A 40 11.40 -4.49 10.21
N ALA A 41 10.25 -5.15 10.41
CA ALA A 41 9.62 -5.27 11.72
C ALA A 41 10.50 -6.07 12.70
N ARG A 42 11.01 -7.23 12.28
CA ARG A 42 11.81 -8.11 13.15
C ARG A 42 13.16 -7.49 13.51
N ALA A 43 13.83 -6.81 12.57
CA ALA A 43 15.09 -6.12 12.86
C ALA A 43 14.91 -4.96 13.85
N ALA A 44 13.85 -4.16 13.69
CA ALA A 44 13.52 -3.09 14.63
C ALA A 44 13.23 -3.63 16.04
N GLY A 45 12.54 -4.78 16.13
CA GLY A 45 12.33 -5.49 17.39
C GLY A 45 13.62 -5.96 18.06
N ARG A 46 14.57 -6.50 17.28
CA ARG A 46 15.90 -6.91 17.77
C ARG A 46 16.71 -5.71 18.26
N ALA A 47 16.71 -4.60 17.52
CA ALA A 47 17.51 -3.42 17.84
C ALA A 47 17.02 -2.67 19.09
N SER A 48 15.69 -2.53 19.24
CA SER A 48 15.09 -1.74 20.33
C SER A 48 14.90 -2.51 21.64
N GLY A 49 14.86 -3.85 21.60
CA GLY A 49 14.48 -4.69 22.74
C GLY A 49 13.00 -4.56 23.17
N ALA A 50 12.23 -3.64 22.56
CA ALA A 50 10.82 -3.36 22.86
C ALA A 50 9.84 -4.35 22.20
N GLY A 51 10.36 -5.37 21.50
CA GLY A 51 9.59 -6.32 20.72
C GLY A 51 9.10 -5.76 19.38
N SER A 52 8.66 -6.65 18.50
CA SER A 52 8.01 -6.30 17.22
C SER A 52 6.74 -7.10 17.04
N ARG A 53 5.88 -6.65 16.11
CA ARG A 53 4.72 -7.40 15.64
C ARG A 53 4.67 -7.36 14.11
N MET A 54 4.29 -8.46 13.49
CA MET A 54 3.91 -8.57 12.10
C MET A 54 2.43 -8.92 12.01
N VAL A 55 1.60 -8.06 11.44
CA VAL A 55 0.17 -8.32 11.26
C VAL A 55 -0.10 -8.89 9.86
N LEU A 56 -0.89 -9.96 9.78
CA LEU A 56 -1.47 -10.42 8.51
C LEU A 56 -2.89 -9.85 8.38
N ARG A 57 -3.12 -9.03 7.33
CA ARG A 57 -4.44 -8.47 7.02
C ARG A 57 -4.89 -8.89 5.62
N ILE A 58 -5.93 -9.71 5.53
CA ILE A 58 -6.51 -10.13 4.26
C ILE A 58 -7.41 -9.00 3.73
N GLU A 59 -7.02 -8.40 2.60
CA GLU A 59 -7.74 -7.30 1.94
C GLU A 59 -8.84 -7.84 1.01
N ASP A 60 -9.86 -8.47 1.60
CA ASP A 60 -10.99 -9.12 0.92
C ASP A 60 -12.22 -8.20 0.72
N ILE A 61 -12.02 -6.88 0.79
CA ILE A 61 -13.11 -5.90 0.66
C ILE A 61 -13.74 -5.89 -0.75
N ASP A 62 -12.95 -6.16 -1.79
CA ASP A 62 -13.42 -6.27 -3.18
C ASP A 62 -13.88 -7.71 -3.47
N ARG A 63 -15.02 -8.09 -2.90
CA ARG A 63 -15.58 -9.46 -2.96
C ARG A 63 -15.55 -10.11 -4.36
N PRO A 64 -15.84 -9.40 -5.47
CA PRO A 64 -15.76 -10.00 -6.81
C PRO A 64 -14.36 -10.47 -7.23
N ARG A 65 -13.30 -9.96 -6.60
CA ARG A 65 -11.90 -10.37 -6.85
C ARG A 65 -11.41 -11.47 -5.92
N VAL A 66 -12.19 -11.82 -4.90
CA VAL A 66 -11.81 -12.83 -3.91
C VAL A 66 -11.94 -14.21 -4.53
N VAL A 67 -10.85 -14.96 -4.53
CA VAL A 67 -10.82 -16.37 -4.92
C VAL A 67 -11.03 -17.20 -3.68
N LYS A 68 -11.94 -18.18 -3.76
CA LYS A 68 -12.22 -19.10 -2.66
C LYS A 68 -10.94 -19.81 -2.21
N ASP A 69 -10.74 -19.93 -0.90
CA ASP A 69 -9.57 -20.56 -0.25
C ASP A 69 -8.22 -19.85 -0.50
N ALA A 70 -8.19 -18.72 -1.22
CA ALA A 70 -6.93 -18.02 -1.51
C ALA A 70 -6.25 -17.45 -0.26
N ASP A 71 -7.02 -17.06 0.75
CA ASP A 71 -6.49 -16.67 2.06
C ASP A 71 -5.72 -17.82 2.72
N ARG A 72 -6.25 -19.04 2.67
CA ARG A 72 -5.58 -20.26 3.17
C ARG A 72 -4.33 -20.59 2.38
N TRP A 73 -4.36 -20.41 1.06
CA TRP A 73 -3.16 -20.61 0.23
C TRP A 73 -2.07 -19.59 0.52
N ILE A 74 -2.43 -18.31 0.72
CA ILE A 74 -1.51 -17.27 1.17
C ILE A 74 -0.85 -17.68 2.49
N MET A 75 -1.64 -18.09 3.48
CA MET A 75 -1.12 -18.53 4.79
C MET A 75 -0.20 -19.76 4.67
N ASP A 76 -0.56 -20.73 3.82
CA ASP A 76 0.28 -21.90 3.52
C ASP A 76 1.61 -21.53 2.85
N ASP A 77 1.59 -20.58 1.90
CA ASP A 77 2.79 -20.08 1.24
C ASP A 77 3.71 -19.33 2.23
N LEU A 78 3.13 -18.52 3.13
CA LEU A 78 3.87 -17.82 4.19
C LEU A 78 4.55 -18.79 5.16
N ALA A 79 3.82 -19.82 5.61
CA ALA A 79 4.35 -20.87 6.47
C ALA A 79 5.51 -21.61 5.81
N TRP A 80 5.38 -21.90 4.51
CA TRP A 80 6.42 -22.56 3.73
C TRP A 80 7.68 -21.74 3.56
N LEU A 81 7.55 -20.42 3.37
CA LEU A 81 8.68 -19.49 3.28
C LEU A 81 9.35 -19.23 4.65
N GLY A 82 8.75 -19.67 5.75
CA GLY A 82 9.22 -19.35 7.11
C GLY A 82 8.96 -17.89 7.51
N LEU A 83 7.91 -17.28 6.94
CA LEU A 83 7.53 -15.87 7.18
C LEU A 83 6.30 -15.82 8.07
N ASP A 84 6.53 -15.73 9.39
CA ASP A 84 5.46 -15.74 10.39
C ASP A 84 4.75 -14.38 10.54
N TRP A 85 3.59 -14.42 11.21
CA TRP A 85 2.83 -13.25 11.66
C TRP A 85 2.28 -13.50 13.08
N ASP A 86 1.91 -12.42 13.75
CA ASP A 86 1.54 -12.40 15.16
C ASP A 86 0.03 -12.26 15.38
N GLY A 87 -0.55 -13.31 15.96
CA GLY A 87 -1.99 -13.42 16.25
C GLY A 87 -2.81 -13.87 15.04
N GLU A 88 -4.12 -13.75 15.15
CA GLU A 88 -5.04 -14.16 14.09
C GLU A 88 -4.98 -13.19 12.89
N PRO A 89 -5.14 -13.71 11.65
CA PRO A 89 -5.33 -12.87 10.47
C PRO A 89 -6.57 -11.97 10.64
N VAL A 90 -6.47 -10.71 10.18
CA VAL A 90 -7.60 -9.78 10.17
C VAL A 90 -8.19 -9.69 8.76
N TYR A 91 -9.51 -9.73 8.65
CA TYR A 91 -10.23 -9.65 7.38
C TYR A 91 -10.95 -8.31 7.26
N GLN A 92 -10.81 -7.62 6.12
CA GLN A 92 -11.49 -6.34 5.89
C GLN A 92 -13.01 -6.51 5.75
N SER A 93 -13.45 -7.64 5.21
CA SER A 93 -14.87 -7.98 5.09
C SER A 93 -15.60 -8.06 6.44
N ALA A 94 -14.87 -8.27 7.54
CA ALA A 94 -15.38 -8.28 8.91
C ALA A 94 -15.36 -6.90 9.58
N ARG A 95 -14.96 -5.84 8.87
CA ARG A 95 -14.72 -4.49 9.43
C ARG A 95 -15.57 -3.40 8.76
N LEU A 96 -16.59 -3.81 8.01
CA LEU A 96 -17.47 -2.89 7.27
C LEU A 96 -18.14 -1.86 8.18
N ASP A 97 -18.61 -2.25 9.37
CA ASP A 97 -19.23 -1.32 10.33
C ASP A 97 -18.27 -0.22 10.78
N ARG A 98 -16.98 -0.56 10.94
CA ARG A 98 -15.95 0.39 11.30
C ARG A 98 -15.67 1.37 10.17
N TYR A 99 -15.67 0.91 8.93
CA TYR A 99 -15.53 1.79 7.77
C TYR A 99 -16.76 2.70 7.60
N GLU A 100 -17.97 2.20 7.86
CA GLU A 100 -19.19 3.00 7.84
C GLU A 100 -19.17 4.09 8.92
N GLN A 101 -18.70 3.77 10.13
CA GLN A 101 -18.53 4.77 11.19
C GLN A 101 -17.58 5.89 10.77
N VAL A 102 -16.38 5.55 10.28
CA VAL A 102 -15.41 6.56 9.84
C VAL A 102 -15.94 7.36 8.65
N PHE A 103 -16.61 6.70 7.70
CA PHE A 103 -17.24 7.37 6.58
C PHE A 103 -18.32 8.36 7.04
N GLY A 104 -19.18 7.97 7.98
CA GLY A 104 -20.18 8.85 8.59
C GLY A 104 -19.56 10.06 9.26
N ASP A 105 -18.50 9.87 10.06
CA ASP A 105 -17.77 10.98 10.70
C ASP A 105 -17.19 11.96 9.68
N LEU A 106 -16.70 11.47 8.53
CA LEU A 106 -16.20 12.32 7.44
C LEU A 106 -17.35 13.06 6.72
N CYS A 107 -18.51 12.42 6.54
CA CYS A 107 -19.72 13.04 6.00
C CYS A 107 -20.21 14.18 6.89
N ASP A 108 -20.33 13.94 8.20
CA ASP A 108 -20.81 14.92 9.18
C ASP A 108 -19.91 16.15 9.27
N ARG A 109 -18.62 15.99 8.95
CA ARG A 109 -17.64 17.08 8.88
C ARG A 109 -17.57 17.77 7.51
N GLY A 110 -18.38 17.35 6.54
CA GLY A 110 -18.39 17.90 5.18
C GLY A 110 -17.08 17.66 4.41
N LEU A 111 -16.30 16.63 4.78
CA LEU A 111 -15.02 16.32 4.17
C LEU A 111 -15.14 15.43 2.93
N VAL A 112 -16.34 14.91 2.68
CA VAL A 112 -16.65 14.01 1.57
C VAL A 112 -17.92 14.45 0.87
N TYR A 113 -18.02 14.17 -0.43
CA TYR A 113 -19.17 14.58 -1.24
C TYR A 113 -19.51 13.52 -2.30
N PRO A 114 -20.79 13.44 -2.75
CA PRO A 114 -21.20 12.52 -3.78
C PRO A 114 -20.71 12.98 -5.17
N CYS A 115 -20.28 12.02 -5.99
CA CYS A 115 -19.80 12.24 -7.33
C CYS A 115 -20.53 11.32 -8.31
N PHE A 116 -21.23 11.95 -9.25
CA PHE A 116 -22.04 11.33 -10.30
C PHE A 116 -21.25 11.09 -11.60
N CYS A 117 -20.00 11.56 -11.68
CA CYS A 117 -19.19 11.43 -12.89
C CYS A 117 -18.84 9.97 -13.19
N SER A 118 -19.08 9.55 -14.43
CA SER A 118 -18.55 8.31 -14.98
C SER A 118 -17.06 8.42 -15.28
N ARG A 119 -16.41 7.26 -15.53
CA ARG A 119 -15.01 7.25 -16.01
C ARG A 119 -14.84 7.95 -17.35
N ALA A 120 -15.87 7.92 -18.20
CA ALA A 120 -15.83 8.60 -19.49
C ALA A 120 -15.87 10.12 -19.29
N ASP A 121 -16.73 10.62 -18.40
CA ASP A 121 -16.84 12.04 -18.08
C ASP A 121 -15.53 12.59 -17.52
N ILE A 122 -14.91 11.84 -16.59
CA ILE A 122 -13.61 12.22 -16.01
C ILE A 122 -12.56 12.31 -17.10
N ARG A 123 -12.43 11.29 -17.96
CA ARG A 123 -11.44 11.29 -19.05
C ARG A 123 -11.67 12.42 -20.06
N ALA A 124 -12.93 12.73 -20.38
CA ALA A 124 -13.26 13.80 -21.31
C ALA A 124 -12.97 15.19 -20.74
N ALA A 125 -13.09 15.36 -19.42
CA ALA A 125 -12.85 16.63 -18.73
C ALA A 125 -11.40 16.79 -18.22
N SER A 126 -10.58 15.74 -18.28
CA SER A 126 -9.17 15.81 -17.90
C SER A 126 -8.30 16.24 -19.09
N ALA A 127 -7.39 17.19 -18.85
CA ALA A 127 -6.37 17.55 -19.83
C ALA A 127 -5.48 16.33 -20.15
N PRO A 128 -4.90 16.25 -21.37
CA PRO A 128 -3.86 15.26 -21.65
C PRO A 128 -2.68 15.53 -20.71
N ASN A 129 -2.56 14.75 -19.64
CA ASN A 129 -1.39 14.81 -18.78
C ASN A 129 -0.25 14.10 -19.52
N GLU A 130 0.84 14.81 -19.81
CA GLU A 130 2.10 14.19 -20.23
C GLU A 130 2.67 13.39 -19.04
N GLY A 131 2.41 12.08 -18.98
CA GLY A 131 2.82 11.27 -17.83
C GLY A 131 2.28 9.85 -17.79
N ASP A 132 2.45 9.23 -16.62
CA ASP A 132 2.19 7.82 -16.24
C ASP A 132 0.74 7.31 -16.38
N GLY A 133 -0.16 8.08 -17.00
CA GLY A 133 -1.58 7.76 -17.17
C GLY A 133 -2.43 8.01 -15.92
N PHE A 134 -1.89 8.65 -14.88
CA PHE A 134 -2.68 9.09 -13.72
C PHE A 134 -3.56 10.30 -14.07
N VAL A 135 -4.83 10.22 -13.68
CA VAL A 135 -5.84 11.24 -13.96
C VAL A 135 -6.35 11.83 -12.65
N VAL A 136 -6.00 13.08 -12.42
CA VAL A 136 -6.53 13.89 -11.31
C VAL A 136 -7.99 14.21 -11.63
N TYR A 137 -8.87 14.02 -10.64
CA TYR A 137 -10.28 14.31 -10.81
C TYR A 137 -10.50 15.82 -11.10
N PRO A 138 -11.23 16.20 -12.16
CA PRO A 138 -11.35 17.60 -12.58
C PRO A 138 -12.24 18.47 -11.67
N GLY A 139 -12.77 17.94 -10.57
CA GLY A 139 -13.56 18.71 -9.60
C GLY A 139 -15.00 18.98 -10.01
N THR A 140 -15.55 18.30 -11.03
CA THR A 140 -16.88 18.60 -11.60
C THR A 140 -17.99 18.59 -10.55
N CYS A 141 -18.21 17.47 -9.85
CA CYS A 141 -19.20 17.37 -8.78
C CYS A 141 -18.82 18.15 -7.50
N ARG A 142 -17.54 18.51 -7.31
CA ARG A 142 -17.14 19.38 -6.20
C ARG A 142 -17.64 20.81 -6.40
N ARG A 143 -17.43 21.34 -7.60
CA ARG A 143 -18.04 22.62 -8.01
C ARG A 143 -19.56 22.54 -7.96
N LEU A 144 -20.16 21.42 -8.38
CA LEU A 144 -21.62 21.26 -8.32
C LEU A 144 -22.17 21.39 -6.89
N ILE A 145 -21.58 20.70 -5.90
CA ILE A 145 -22.04 20.80 -4.51
C ILE A 145 -21.82 22.22 -3.94
N GLU A 146 -20.80 22.94 -4.40
CA GLU A 146 -20.54 24.34 -4.01
C GLU A 146 -21.54 25.32 -4.66
N THR A 147 -21.90 25.12 -5.93
CA THR A 147 -22.75 26.07 -6.69
C THR A 147 -24.25 25.77 -6.61
N ASP A 148 -24.63 24.49 -6.51
CA ASP A 148 -26.03 24.04 -6.45
C ASP A 148 -26.18 22.80 -5.54
N PRO A 149 -26.09 22.99 -4.21
CA PRO A 149 -26.21 21.88 -3.26
C PRO A 149 -27.60 21.21 -3.26
N ASP A 150 -28.65 21.93 -3.67
CA ASP A 150 -30.00 21.36 -3.72
C ASP A 150 -30.18 20.42 -4.91
N GLU A 151 -29.52 20.67 -6.04
CA GLU A 151 -29.45 19.68 -7.12
C GLU A 151 -28.76 18.39 -6.67
N VAL A 152 -27.61 18.50 -6.00
CA VAL A 152 -26.92 17.32 -5.47
C VAL A 152 -27.82 16.54 -4.52
N ARG A 153 -28.53 17.23 -3.63
CA ARG A 153 -29.50 16.61 -2.71
C ARG A 153 -30.60 15.88 -3.47
N ARG A 154 -31.20 16.51 -4.49
CA ARG A 154 -32.22 15.89 -5.35
C ARG A 154 -31.71 14.63 -6.04
N CYS A 155 -30.50 14.66 -6.61
CA CYS A 155 -29.91 13.48 -7.27
C CYS A 155 -29.70 12.33 -6.29
N VAL A 156 -29.21 12.62 -5.06
CA VAL A 156 -29.05 11.60 -4.01
C VAL A 156 -30.40 11.04 -3.55
N GLU A 157 -31.39 11.90 -3.30
CA GLU A 157 -32.75 11.50 -2.88
C GLU A 157 -33.49 10.70 -3.96
N ALA A 158 -33.25 11.00 -5.23
CA ALA A 158 -33.74 10.25 -6.39
C ALA A 158 -33.06 8.88 -6.57
N GLY A 159 -32.01 8.59 -5.79
CA GLY A 159 -31.27 7.33 -5.86
C GLY A 159 -30.35 7.23 -7.08
N GLU A 160 -29.90 8.36 -7.64
CA GLU A 160 -28.95 8.34 -8.76
C GLU A 160 -27.64 7.65 -8.35
N GLN A 161 -27.08 6.86 -9.26
CA GLN A 161 -25.85 6.13 -8.99
C GLN A 161 -24.68 7.10 -8.82
N HIS A 162 -24.04 7.08 -7.65
CA HIS A 162 -22.91 7.95 -7.34
C HIS A 162 -21.85 7.26 -6.49
N SER A 163 -20.62 7.74 -6.58
CA SER A 163 -19.53 7.39 -5.65
C SER A 163 -19.37 8.50 -4.61
N TRP A 164 -18.63 8.26 -3.54
CA TRP A 164 -18.25 9.29 -2.57
C TRP A 164 -16.76 9.57 -2.66
N ARG A 165 -16.40 10.85 -2.74
CA ARG A 165 -15.01 11.30 -2.78
C ARG A 165 -14.65 12.04 -1.51
N VAL A 166 -13.43 11.86 -1.03
CA VAL A 166 -12.82 12.78 -0.05
C VAL A 166 -12.31 14.01 -0.78
N ALA A 167 -12.65 15.18 -0.26
CA ALA A 167 -12.17 16.46 -0.77
C ALA A 167 -10.74 16.69 -0.26
N VAL A 168 -9.80 16.97 -1.16
CA VAL A 168 -8.46 17.44 -0.78
C VAL A 168 -8.44 18.98 -0.67
N PRO A 169 -7.50 19.60 0.05
CA PRO A 169 -7.37 21.06 0.06
C PRO A 169 -7.17 21.61 -1.35
N GLU A 170 -7.72 22.80 -1.64
CA GLU A 170 -7.59 23.41 -2.96
C GLU A 170 -6.17 23.92 -3.24
N GLU A 171 -5.83 23.96 -4.52
CA GLU A 171 -4.54 24.48 -4.97
C GLU A 171 -4.40 25.96 -4.60
N GLY A 172 -3.21 26.35 -4.10
CA GLY A 172 -2.90 27.74 -3.80
C GLY A 172 -3.45 28.27 -2.47
N ILE A 173 -4.22 27.49 -1.72
CA ILE A 173 -4.57 27.81 -0.32
C ILE A 173 -3.38 27.45 0.57
N PRO A 174 -2.68 28.41 1.21
CA PRO A 174 -1.57 28.12 2.09
C PRO A 174 -2.08 27.49 3.39
N SER A 175 -2.25 26.18 3.38
CA SER A 175 -2.47 25.37 4.58
C SER A 175 -1.38 24.30 4.66
N LEU A 176 -0.91 24.01 5.88
CA LEU A 176 0.02 22.91 6.14
C LEU A 176 -0.52 21.54 5.67
N SER A 177 -1.84 21.43 5.42
CA SER A 177 -2.48 20.19 4.97
C SER A 177 -2.50 20.01 3.45
N ALA A 178 -2.23 21.05 2.64
CA ALA A 178 -2.28 20.95 1.17
C ALA A 178 -1.08 20.19 0.58
N THR A 179 0.09 20.28 1.20
CA THR A 179 1.26 19.49 0.85
C THR A 179 1.50 18.42 1.90
N VAL A 180 1.59 17.17 1.47
CA VAL A 180 2.03 16.06 2.34
C VAL A 180 3.49 15.75 2.07
N THR A 181 4.29 15.73 3.14
CA THR A 181 5.67 15.26 3.14
C THR A 181 5.84 14.03 4.02
N PHE A 182 6.73 13.14 3.62
CA PHE A 182 7.18 12.00 4.41
C PHE A 182 8.57 11.55 3.95
N ASP A 183 9.35 10.99 4.86
CA ASP A 183 10.65 10.41 4.53
C ASP A 183 10.49 8.92 4.23
N ASP A 184 10.70 8.54 2.98
CA ASP A 184 10.78 7.14 2.61
C ASP A 184 12.18 6.60 2.89
N ARG A 185 12.27 5.41 3.49
CA ARG A 185 13.58 4.83 3.85
C ARG A 185 14.46 4.48 2.65
N LEU A 186 13.87 4.18 1.49
CA LEU A 186 14.60 3.83 0.28
C LEU A 186 14.66 4.99 -0.72
N PHE A 187 13.54 5.68 -0.93
CA PHE A 187 13.43 6.78 -1.89
C PHE A 187 13.71 8.17 -1.31
N GLY A 188 13.99 8.26 0.00
CA GLY A 188 14.29 9.52 0.68
C GLY A 188 13.07 10.45 0.81
N PRO A 189 13.30 11.75 1.04
CA PRO A 189 12.23 12.72 1.25
C PRO A 189 11.26 12.77 0.07
N GLN A 190 9.98 12.58 0.34
CA GLN A 190 8.88 12.67 -0.63
C GLN A 190 8.02 13.88 -0.32
N ARG A 191 7.51 14.52 -1.39
CA ARG A 191 6.62 15.68 -1.31
C ARG A 191 5.55 15.57 -2.39
N TYR A 192 4.29 15.68 -1.99
CA TYR A 192 3.14 15.70 -2.87
C TYR A 192 2.23 16.87 -2.54
N ASP A 193 1.82 17.63 -3.55
CA ASP A 193 0.71 18.57 -3.45
C ASP A 193 -0.60 17.80 -3.67
N LEU A 194 -1.49 17.79 -2.69
CA LEU A 194 -2.69 16.96 -2.77
C LEU A 194 -3.62 17.39 -3.91
N ALA A 195 -3.76 18.69 -4.20
CA ALA A 195 -4.63 19.16 -5.27
C ALA A 195 -4.07 18.76 -6.65
N ARG A 196 -2.78 19.04 -6.87
CA ARG A 196 -2.12 18.85 -8.15
C ARG A 196 -1.73 17.40 -8.41
N ASP A 197 -1.22 16.71 -7.40
CA ASP A 197 -0.65 15.37 -7.55
C ASP A 197 -1.64 14.26 -7.25
N VAL A 198 -2.74 14.51 -6.52
CA VAL A 198 -3.64 13.44 -6.07
C VAL A 198 -5.09 13.68 -6.53
N GLY A 199 -5.67 14.81 -6.14
CA GLY A 199 -7.06 15.18 -6.35
C GLY A 199 -8.05 14.43 -5.47
N ASP A 200 -9.30 14.88 -5.54
CA ASP A 200 -10.40 14.28 -4.78
C ASP A 200 -10.59 12.81 -5.18
N THR A 201 -10.47 11.93 -4.21
CA THR A 201 -10.37 10.49 -4.45
C THR A 201 -11.58 9.74 -3.93
N VAL A 202 -12.06 8.76 -4.70
CA VAL A 202 -13.17 7.89 -4.28
C VAL A 202 -12.78 7.10 -3.03
N ILE A 203 -13.61 7.21 -1.99
CA ILE A 203 -13.49 6.46 -0.73
C ILE A 203 -14.65 5.45 -0.54
N ARG A 204 -15.78 5.66 -1.22
CA ARG A 204 -16.89 4.69 -1.33
C ARG A 204 -17.33 4.61 -2.78
N ARG A 205 -17.33 3.41 -3.34
CA ARG A 205 -17.73 3.16 -4.73
C ARG A 205 -19.25 3.25 -4.88
N SER A 206 -19.70 3.36 -6.11
CA SER A 206 -21.14 3.42 -6.42
C SER A 206 -21.89 2.09 -6.25
N ASP A 207 -21.18 0.99 -6.09
CA ASP A 207 -21.72 -0.31 -5.67
C ASP A 207 -21.71 -0.49 -4.15
N GLY A 208 -21.42 0.57 -3.39
CA GLY A 208 -21.42 0.59 -1.93
C GLY A 208 -20.12 0.11 -1.28
N LEU A 209 -19.21 -0.53 -2.02
CA LEU A 209 -17.94 -1.01 -1.46
C LEU A 209 -17.00 0.13 -1.09
N PHE A 210 -16.36 0.04 0.06
CA PHE A 210 -15.31 0.98 0.45
C PHE A 210 -14.07 0.81 -0.44
N ALA A 211 -13.47 1.94 -0.83
CA ALA A 211 -12.27 1.93 -1.63
C ALA A 211 -11.04 1.68 -0.75
N TYR A 212 -10.01 1.11 -1.38
CA TYR A 212 -8.72 0.79 -0.75
C TYR A 212 -8.17 1.93 0.12
N GLN A 213 -8.23 3.18 -0.36
CA GLN A 213 -7.64 4.34 0.32
C GLN A 213 -8.25 4.63 1.71
N LEU A 214 -9.55 4.34 1.90
CA LEU A 214 -10.18 4.47 3.21
C LEU A 214 -9.91 3.24 4.07
N ALA A 215 -10.22 2.05 3.55
CA ALA A 215 -10.14 0.81 4.33
C ALA A 215 -8.73 0.57 4.89
N VAL A 216 -7.68 0.74 4.06
CA VAL A 216 -6.29 0.54 4.48
C VAL A 216 -5.86 1.55 5.55
N THR A 217 -6.30 2.80 5.42
CA THR A 217 -5.97 3.88 6.36
C THR A 217 -6.63 3.66 7.71
N VAL A 218 -7.90 3.27 7.71
CA VAL A 218 -8.65 2.93 8.93
C VAL A 218 -7.97 1.76 9.65
N ASP A 219 -7.62 0.73 8.90
CA ASP A 219 -7.02 -0.47 9.47
C ASP A 219 -5.61 -0.25 9.98
N ASP A 220 -4.76 0.46 9.24
CA ASP A 220 -3.41 0.77 9.69
C ASP A 220 -3.44 1.60 10.98
N LEU A 221 -4.38 2.55 11.11
CA LEU A 221 -4.56 3.32 12.33
C LEU A 221 -5.09 2.47 13.49
N ASP A 222 -6.19 1.74 13.30
CA ASP A 222 -6.84 0.94 14.35
C ASP A 222 -5.94 -0.21 14.84
N MET A 223 -5.12 -0.79 13.94
CA MET A 223 -4.20 -1.88 14.27
C MET A 223 -2.87 -1.38 14.87
N GLY A 224 -2.68 -0.06 14.96
CA GLY A 224 -1.46 0.55 15.46
C GLY A 224 -0.24 0.24 14.58
N VAL A 225 -0.43 0.10 13.26
CA VAL A 225 0.66 -0.11 12.31
C VAL A 225 1.59 1.09 12.35
N THR A 226 2.87 0.84 12.62
CA THR A 226 3.91 1.86 12.69
C THR A 226 4.94 1.71 11.56
N ASP A 227 4.95 0.57 10.85
CA ASP A 227 5.96 0.25 9.85
C ASP A 227 5.33 -0.31 8.57
N ILE A 228 5.42 0.46 7.49
CA ILE A 228 4.77 0.14 6.22
C ILE A 228 5.82 -0.09 5.14
N VAL A 229 5.89 -1.34 4.67
CA VAL A 229 6.69 -1.71 3.50
C VAL A 229 5.75 -2.18 2.39
N ARG A 230 5.92 -1.62 1.18
CA ARG A 230 5.07 -1.90 0.00
C ARG A 230 5.72 -1.47 -1.32
N GLY A 231 5.13 -1.78 -2.46
CA GLY A 231 5.67 -1.38 -3.78
C GLY A 231 5.64 0.13 -4.03
N ARG A 232 6.63 0.65 -4.77
CA ARG A 232 6.78 2.08 -5.11
C ARG A 232 5.65 2.68 -5.94
N ASP A 233 4.84 1.85 -6.59
CA ASP A 233 3.61 2.28 -7.26
C ASP A 233 2.60 2.91 -6.29
N LEU A 234 2.75 2.68 -4.98
CA LEU A 234 1.89 3.23 -3.94
C LEU A 234 2.45 4.50 -3.27
N LEU A 235 3.57 5.06 -3.75
CA LEU A 235 4.16 6.29 -3.18
C LEU A 235 3.15 7.45 -3.16
N ARG A 236 2.47 7.72 -4.27
CA ARG A 236 1.42 8.75 -4.37
C ARG A 236 0.24 8.44 -3.43
N SER A 237 -0.11 7.15 -3.27
CA SER A 237 -1.17 6.74 -2.33
C SER A 237 -0.79 7.03 -0.87
N THR A 238 0.50 7.01 -0.52
CA THR A 238 0.96 7.37 0.83
C THR A 238 0.55 8.78 1.22
N ALA A 239 0.68 9.75 0.31
CA ALA A 239 0.28 11.13 0.58
C ALA A 239 -1.22 11.23 0.93
N LEU A 240 -2.07 10.60 0.12
CA LEU A 240 -3.51 10.56 0.37
C LEU A 240 -3.87 9.84 1.67
N GLN A 241 -3.23 8.71 1.95
CA GLN A 241 -3.52 7.93 3.16
C GLN A 241 -3.08 8.66 4.42
N LEU A 242 -1.94 9.35 4.39
CA LEU A 242 -1.52 10.24 5.47
C LEU A 242 -2.51 11.39 5.66
N TYR A 243 -3.02 11.97 4.58
CA TYR A 243 -4.06 13.00 4.65
C TYR A 243 -5.35 12.48 5.29
N ILE A 244 -5.90 11.35 4.82
CA ILE A 244 -7.10 10.73 5.41
C ILE A 244 -6.86 10.37 6.87
N ARG A 245 -5.68 9.82 7.19
CA ARG A 245 -5.27 9.48 8.56
C ARG A 245 -5.27 10.71 9.46
N ASP A 246 -4.76 11.83 8.98
CA ASP A 246 -4.74 13.07 9.74
C ASP A 246 -6.15 13.62 9.91
N LEU A 247 -7.01 13.57 8.89
CA LEU A 247 -8.43 13.92 9.02
C LEU A 247 -9.11 13.08 10.12
N MET A 248 -8.86 11.77 10.17
CA MET A 248 -9.44 10.88 11.19
C MET A 248 -8.99 11.19 12.62
N GLN A 249 -7.76 11.66 12.80
CA GLN A 249 -7.21 11.99 14.12
C GLN A 249 -7.40 13.46 14.49
N ASP A 250 -7.66 14.30 13.52
CA ASP A 250 -8.07 15.66 13.74
C ASP A 250 -9.45 15.64 14.41
N ALA A 251 -9.43 15.81 15.72
CA ALA A 251 -10.60 15.95 16.56
C ALA A 251 -11.38 17.26 16.29
N GLY A 252 -10.98 18.04 15.28
CA GLY A 252 -11.65 19.19 14.67
C GLY A 252 -12.96 19.58 15.34
N SER A 253 -12.86 20.54 16.27
CA SER A 253 -13.90 21.32 16.92
C SER A 253 -15.32 20.74 16.85
N ARG A 254 -15.62 19.71 17.65
CA ARG A 254 -16.96 19.65 18.25
C ARG A 254 -17.17 20.95 19.02
N ALA A 255 -18.01 21.83 18.46
CA ALA A 255 -18.60 22.94 19.19
C ALA A 255 -19.40 22.38 20.39
N PRO A 256 -19.62 23.21 21.44
CA PRO A 256 -19.60 22.80 22.83
C PRO A 256 -20.90 22.13 23.25
N TYR A 257 -20.97 20.81 23.14
CA TYR A 257 -21.88 20.05 23.99
C TYR A 257 -21.33 18.64 24.21
N GLU A 258 -20.77 18.46 25.41
CA GLU A 258 -20.66 17.19 26.13
C GLU A 258 -20.18 15.99 25.30
N SER A 259 -18.89 15.98 24.96
CA SER A 259 -18.21 14.74 24.56
C SER A 259 -17.13 14.42 25.58
N ARG A 260 -17.45 13.58 26.56
CA ARG A 260 -16.49 12.99 27.50
C ARG A 260 -15.66 11.87 26.83
N VAL A 261 -15.27 12.04 25.57
CA VAL A 261 -14.33 11.13 24.93
C VAL A 261 -12.94 11.52 25.43
N PRO A 262 -12.20 10.61 26.10
CA PRO A 262 -10.84 10.89 26.53
C PRO A 262 -10.03 11.43 25.36
N GLN A 263 -9.27 12.50 25.58
CA GLN A 263 -8.33 13.02 24.59
C GLN A 263 -7.21 11.98 24.41
N VAL A 264 -7.43 11.01 23.53
CA VAL A 264 -6.40 10.07 23.12
C VAL A 264 -5.39 10.89 22.31
N PRO A 265 -4.11 10.93 22.70
CA PRO A 265 -3.10 11.65 21.94
C PRO A 265 -3.04 11.09 20.51
N PRO A 266 -2.86 11.94 19.49
CA PRO A 266 -2.78 11.49 18.11
C PRO A 266 -1.67 10.45 17.98
N ALA A 267 -1.97 9.35 17.29
CA ALA A 267 -1.00 8.31 17.04
C ALA A 267 0.12 8.84 16.12
N PRO A 268 1.39 8.43 16.32
CA PRO A 268 2.47 8.82 15.43
C PRO A 268 2.23 8.30 14.01
N ARG A 269 2.67 9.05 12.99
CA ARG A 269 2.65 8.57 11.60
C ARG A 269 3.58 7.35 11.46
N PRO A 270 3.20 6.34 10.66
CA PRO A 270 4.07 5.20 10.39
C PRO A 270 5.29 5.61 9.57
N SER A 271 6.37 4.86 9.70
CA SER A 271 7.50 4.90 8.78
C SER A 271 7.21 4.12 7.51
N PHE A 272 7.75 4.58 6.38
CA PHE A 272 7.53 3.98 5.07
C PHE A 272 8.83 3.52 4.42
N ALA A 273 8.80 2.35 3.78
CA ALA A 273 9.78 1.94 2.79
C ALA A 273 9.05 1.45 1.54
N HIS A 274 9.31 2.10 0.40
CA HIS A 274 8.75 1.69 -0.87
C HIS A 274 9.76 0.87 -1.66
N LEU A 275 9.36 -0.34 -2.08
CA LEU A 275 10.20 -1.27 -2.81
C LEU A 275 10.18 -0.96 -4.31
N PRO A 276 11.32 -1.02 -5.01
CA PRO A 276 11.33 -1.01 -6.47
C PRO A 276 10.46 -2.14 -7.04
N LEU A 277 9.87 -1.91 -8.21
CA LEU A 277 9.09 -2.94 -8.90
C LEU A 277 10.04 -3.98 -9.52
N ILE A 278 9.55 -5.21 -9.65
CA ILE A 278 10.27 -6.27 -10.35
C ILE A 278 9.96 -6.12 -11.85
N ASP A 279 11.02 -5.97 -12.65
CA ASP A 279 10.94 -5.94 -14.11
C ASP A 279 11.28 -7.32 -14.69
N ASN A 280 10.66 -7.69 -15.81
CA ASN A 280 11.02 -8.90 -16.55
C ASN A 280 12.33 -8.73 -17.35
N ALA A 281 12.74 -9.77 -18.09
CA ALA A 281 13.96 -9.73 -18.87
C ALA A 281 14.03 -8.59 -19.90
N GLN A 282 12.88 -8.13 -20.36
CA GLN A 282 12.74 -7.06 -21.35
C GLN A 282 12.62 -5.67 -20.72
N GLY A 283 12.81 -5.54 -19.40
CA GLY A 283 12.70 -4.27 -18.68
C GLY A 283 11.27 -3.75 -18.59
N ARG A 284 10.28 -4.61 -18.85
CA ARG A 284 8.87 -4.29 -18.74
C ARG A 284 8.39 -4.68 -17.35
N ARG A 285 7.59 -3.79 -16.75
CA ARG A 285 6.91 -4.04 -15.47
C ARG A 285 6.16 -5.38 -15.55
N MET A 286 6.52 -6.31 -14.68
CA MET A 286 5.84 -7.61 -14.60
C MET A 286 4.40 -7.39 -14.16
N ALA A 287 3.44 -7.78 -15.02
CA ALA A 287 2.03 -7.74 -14.68
C ALA A 287 1.62 -9.06 -14.00
N LYS A 288 0.59 -9.00 -13.14
CA LYS A 288 -0.08 -10.14 -12.45
C LYS A 288 -0.49 -11.34 -13.34
N ARG A 289 -0.26 -11.30 -14.66
CA ARG A 289 -0.72 -12.29 -15.66
C ARG A 289 0.37 -13.27 -16.09
N GLU A 290 1.61 -13.08 -15.67
CA GLU A 290 2.68 -14.03 -15.96
C GLU A 290 2.68 -15.15 -14.90
N HIS A 291 2.02 -16.27 -15.22
CA HIS A 291 1.84 -17.45 -14.35
C HIS A 291 3.16 -18.13 -13.91
N SER A 292 4.31 -17.74 -14.45
CA SER A 292 5.62 -18.35 -14.18
C SER A 292 6.17 -18.09 -12.78
N MET A 293 5.64 -17.08 -12.07
CA MET A 293 6.11 -16.65 -10.74
C MET A 293 5.09 -16.89 -9.63
N ASP A 294 4.04 -17.67 -9.91
CA ASP A 294 3.10 -18.18 -8.92
C ASP A 294 3.80 -19.19 -8.00
N LEU A 295 3.66 -19.04 -6.67
CA LEU A 295 4.37 -19.91 -5.72
C LEU A 295 3.86 -21.35 -5.78
N GLY A 296 2.58 -21.59 -6.11
CA GLY A 296 2.07 -22.94 -6.31
C GLY A 296 2.74 -23.64 -7.49
N PHE A 297 2.91 -22.92 -8.60
CA PHE A 297 3.64 -23.40 -9.76
C PHE A 297 5.12 -23.69 -9.43
N LEU A 298 5.83 -22.75 -8.79
CA LEU A 298 7.24 -22.92 -8.42
C LEU A 298 7.43 -24.13 -7.49
N ARG A 299 6.56 -24.28 -6.49
CA ARG A 299 6.57 -25.44 -5.56
C ARG A 299 6.34 -26.75 -6.31
N SER A 300 5.41 -26.80 -7.28
CA SER A 300 5.18 -27.98 -8.12
C SER A 300 6.39 -28.38 -8.98
N ARG A 301 7.28 -27.43 -9.28
CA ARG A 301 8.55 -27.65 -9.99
C ARG A 301 9.72 -28.01 -9.06
N GLY A 302 9.48 -28.18 -7.77
CA GLY A 302 10.50 -28.53 -6.79
C GLY A 302 11.40 -27.37 -6.35
N VAL A 303 11.00 -26.12 -6.63
CA VAL A 303 11.68 -24.94 -6.05
C VAL A 303 11.50 -24.99 -4.54
N ARG A 304 12.60 -24.84 -3.80
CA ARG A 304 12.63 -24.83 -2.33
C ARG A 304 12.38 -23.43 -1.77
N PRO A 305 11.86 -23.27 -0.54
CA PRO A 305 11.55 -21.95 0.00
C PRO A 305 12.79 -21.07 0.13
N GLU A 306 13.96 -21.66 0.42
CA GLU A 306 15.21 -20.92 0.56
C GLU A 306 15.64 -20.27 -0.76
N GLN A 307 15.28 -20.86 -1.90
CA GLN A 307 15.57 -20.28 -3.22
C GLN A 307 14.72 -19.03 -3.46
N VAL A 308 13.45 -19.06 -3.07
CA VAL A 308 12.54 -17.90 -3.20
C VAL A 308 12.96 -16.79 -2.25
N VAL A 309 13.23 -17.12 -0.98
CA VAL A 309 13.68 -16.16 0.03
C VAL A 309 15.02 -15.55 -0.38
N GLY A 310 15.99 -16.36 -0.82
CA GLY A 310 17.28 -15.88 -1.32
C GLY A 310 17.17 -14.96 -2.52
N TYR A 311 16.28 -15.29 -3.47
CA TYR A 311 15.98 -14.41 -4.60
C TYR A 311 15.41 -13.06 -4.14
N CYS A 312 14.40 -13.07 -3.25
CA CYS A 312 13.82 -11.84 -2.71
C CYS A 312 14.83 -11.01 -1.89
N ALA A 313 15.69 -11.65 -1.11
CA ALA A 313 16.74 -10.99 -0.36
C ALA A 313 17.76 -10.32 -1.29
N TRP A 314 18.18 -11.02 -2.34
CA TRP A 314 19.08 -10.47 -3.35
C TRP A 314 18.45 -9.31 -4.14
N LEU A 315 17.14 -9.35 -4.42
CA LEU A 315 16.42 -8.20 -4.97
C LEU A 315 16.51 -6.96 -4.07
N LEU A 316 16.48 -7.14 -2.73
CA LEU A 316 16.73 -6.08 -1.76
C LEU A 316 18.18 -5.59 -1.74
N GLY A 317 19.11 -6.30 -2.38
CA GLY A 317 20.56 -6.05 -2.29
C GLY A 317 21.25 -6.79 -1.14
N LEU A 318 20.59 -7.77 -0.53
CA LEU A 318 21.17 -8.61 0.53
C LEU A 318 21.91 -9.81 -0.09
N GLY A 319 22.97 -10.29 0.57
CA GLY A 319 23.79 -11.43 0.09
C GLY A 319 25.12 -11.05 -0.57
N GLY A 320 25.51 -9.76 -0.51
CA GLY A 320 26.81 -9.28 -0.99
C GLY A 320 26.85 -8.99 -2.50
N PRO A 321 28.04 -8.76 -3.09
CA PRO A 321 28.20 -8.35 -4.49
C PRO A 321 27.98 -9.48 -5.50
N GLN A 322 27.39 -10.60 -5.08
CA GLN A 322 27.24 -11.77 -5.93
C GLN A 322 26.29 -11.48 -7.10
N PRO A 323 26.65 -11.90 -8.33
CA PRO A 323 25.85 -11.64 -9.53
C PRO A 323 24.54 -12.43 -9.55
N GLU A 324 24.42 -13.46 -8.71
CA GLU A 324 23.30 -14.38 -8.63
C GLU A 324 22.86 -14.57 -7.17
N PRO A 325 21.57 -14.86 -6.92
CA PRO A 325 21.07 -15.08 -5.59
C PRO A 325 21.46 -16.45 -5.05
N ALA A 326 21.89 -16.47 -3.80
CA ALA A 326 22.11 -17.69 -3.04
C ALA A 326 20.85 -18.08 -2.27
N PRO A 327 20.49 -19.38 -2.19
CA PRO A 327 19.41 -19.82 -1.32
C PRO A 327 19.69 -19.47 0.15
N MET A 328 18.70 -18.92 0.86
CA MET A 328 18.80 -18.63 2.29
C MET A 328 17.42 -18.73 2.96
N THR A 329 17.42 -19.05 4.24
CA THR A 329 16.23 -19.02 5.10
C THR A 329 15.83 -17.58 5.44
N ALA A 330 14.60 -17.38 5.92
CA ALA A 330 14.15 -16.06 6.39
C ALA A 330 15.01 -15.55 7.57
N ALA A 331 15.48 -16.45 8.44
CA ALA A 331 16.36 -16.09 9.55
C ALA A 331 17.72 -15.59 9.08
N GLU A 332 18.35 -16.26 8.11
CA GLU A 332 19.60 -15.82 7.49
C GLU A 332 19.44 -14.48 6.75
N ALA A 333 18.30 -14.27 6.06
CA ALA A 333 17.98 -13.00 5.45
C ALA A 333 17.86 -11.87 6.48
N LEU A 334 17.31 -12.15 7.67
CA LEU A 334 17.24 -11.20 8.78
C LEU A 334 18.60 -10.86 9.36
N ASP A 335 19.45 -11.86 9.54
CA ASP A 335 20.82 -11.63 9.99
C ASP A 335 21.60 -10.79 8.97
N ALA A 336 21.44 -11.06 7.67
CA ALA A 336 22.03 -10.27 6.60
C ALA A 336 21.49 -8.83 6.58
N PHE A 337 20.18 -8.63 6.75
CA PHE A 337 19.55 -7.31 6.80
C PHE A 337 20.05 -6.49 8.00
N VAL A 338 20.16 -7.10 9.18
CA VAL A 338 20.71 -6.46 10.38
C VAL A 338 22.19 -6.14 10.18
N ALA A 339 22.98 -7.06 9.65
CA ALA A 339 24.41 -6.87 9.38
C ALA A 339 24.67 -5.75 8.36
N ALA A 340 23.76 -5.55 7.41
CA ALA A 340 23.80 -4.45 6.46
C ALA A 340 23.42 -3.10 7.09
N GLY A 341 23.06 -3.01 8.37
CA GLY A 341 22.58 -1.78 8.99
C GLY A 341 21.09 -1.48 8.70
N GLY A 342 20.32 -2.51 8.35
CA GLY A 342 18.90 -2.38 8.01
C GLY A 342 18.67 -1.53 6.76
N TRP A 343 17.61 -0.71 6.78
CA TRP A 343 17.26 0.12 5.62
C TRP A 343 18.34 1.15 5.25
N GLU A 344 19.09 1.66 6.23
CA GLU A 344 20.10 2.69 5.98
C GLU A 344 21.22 2.18 5.08
N GLY A 345 21.71 0.95 5.29
CA GLY A 345 22.73 0.37 4.41
C GLY A 345 22.20 -0.22 3.10
N LEU A 346 20.87 -0.31 2.93
CA LEU A 346 20.24 -0.66 1.65
C LEU A 346 19.89 0.55 0.78
N ARG A 347 19.99 1.76 1.33
CA ARG A 347 19.70 2.98 0.59
C ARG A 347 20.79 3.22 -0.46
N SER A 348 20.43 3.27 -1.73
CA SER A 348 21.36 3.57 -2.81
C SER A 348 21.60 5.08 -2.93
N ASP A 349 22.85 5.49 -3.14
CA ASP A 349 23.21 6.90 -3.45
C ASP A 349 22.66 7.35 -4.82
N ASP A 350 22.36 6.40 -5.72
CA ASP A 350 21.79 6.67 -7.04
C ASP A 350 20.26 6.65 -7.06
N ALA A 351 19.69 7.66 -7.71
CA ALA A 351 18.27 7.96 -7.87
C ALA A 351 17.37 6.75 -8.21
N GLY A 352 16.96 6.01 -7.19
CA GLY A 352 15.84 5.06 -7.24
C GLY A 352 16.18 3.61 -7.62
N ARG A 353 17.44 3.16 -7.48
CA ARG A 353 17.83 1.75 -7.64
C ARG A 353 18.39 1.17 -6.33
N ALA A 354 17.52 0.99 -5.34
CA ALA A 354 17.87 0.19 -4.18
C ALA A 354 17.87 -1.31 -4.58
N GLY A 355 19.03 -1.96 -4.47
CA GLY A 355 19.18 -3.40 -4.76
C GLY A 355 19.18 -3.77 -6.25
N HIS A 356 18.90 -5.05 -6.52
CA HIS A 356 18.88 -5.62 -7.88
C HIS A 356 17.52 -5.48 -8.57
N ALA A 357 16.48 -5.09 -7.84
CA ALA A 357 15.16 -4.83 -8.39
C ALA A 357 15.20 -3.63 -9.36
N GLY A 358 14.70 -3.83 -10.58
CA GLY A 358 14.75 -2.84 -11.67
C GLY A 358 15.96 -2.95 -12.62
N ARG A 359 16.75 -4.03 -12.54
CA ARG A 359 17.71 -4.41 -13.58
C ARG A 359 17.01 -5.31 -14.62
N PRO A 360 16.84 -4.88 -15.88
CA PRO A 360 16.28 -5.72 -16.93
C PRO A 360 17.08 -7.02 -17.07
N GLY A 361 16.43 -8.15 -17.29
CA GLY A 361 17.11 -9.42 -17.62
C GLY A 361 17.36 -10.36 -16.44
N LEU A 362 17.27 -9.87 -15.20
CA LEU A 362 17.81 -10.59 -14.05
C LEU A 362 16.81 -11.58 -13.40
N ALA A 363 15.51 -11.33 -13.50
CA ALA A 363 14.49 -12.21 -12.90
C ALA A 363 14.36 -13.56 -13.62
N ASP A 364 14.41 -13.54 -14.94
CA ASP A 364 14.16 -14.73 -15.77
C ASP A 364 15.37 -15.68 -15.84
N ARG A 365 16.58 -15.23 -15.46
CA ARG A 365 17.80 -16.05 -15.51
C ARG A 365 17.99 -16.99 -14.31
N VAL A 366 17.21 -16.80 -13.26
CA VAL A 366 17.50 -17.37 -11.93
C VAL A 366 16.44 -18.38 -11.49
N MET A 367 15.19 -18.19 -11.90
CA MET A 367 14.11 -19.14 -11.65
C MET A 367 13.89 -19.99 -12.90
N PRO A 368 13.59 -21.29 -12.78
CA PRO A 368 13.68 -22.26 -13.88
C PRO A 368 12.94 -21.80 -15.15
N ASP A 369 13.64 -21.91 -16.28
CA ASP A 369 13.15 -21.53 -17.62
C ASP A 369 11.80 -22.18 -17.96
N GLN A 370 10.97 -21.38 -18.64
CA GLN A 370 9.78 -21.86 -19.31
C GLN A 370 10.16 -22.97 -20.32
N PRO A 371 9.43 -24.09 -20.41
CA PRO A 371 9.44 -24.81 -21.67
C PRO A 371 8.83 -23.88 -22.73
N ALA A 372 9.48 -23.79 -23.88
CA ALA A 372 8.97 -23.06 -25.04
C ALA A 372 7.48 -23.39 -25.23
N ALA A 373 6.66 -22.35 -25.43
CA ALA A 373 5.25 -22.53 -25.75
C ALA A 373 5.14 -23.54 -26.89
N LEU A 374 4.50 -24.69 -26.62
CA LEU A 374 4.11 -25.63 -27.67
C LEU A 374 3.22 -24.85 -28.63
N GLU A 375 3.68 -24.66 -29.86
CA GLU A 375 2.90 -24.06 -30.93
C GLU A 375 1.58 -24.84 -31.06
N PRO A 376 0.42 -24.16 -31.10
CA PRO A 376 -0.84 -24.85 -31.38
C PRO A 376 -0.76 -25.47 -32.79
N PRO A 377 -1.28 -26.69 -32.99
CA PRO A 377 -1.23 -27.33 -34.29
C PRO A 377 -1.96 -26.44 -35.31
N HIS A 378 -1.27 -26.14 -36.41
CA HIS A 378 -1.88 -25.50 -37.57
C HIS A 378 -3.04 -26.38 -38.05
N HIS A 379 -4.27 -25.92 -37.82
CA HIS A 379 -5.43 -26.43 -38.51
C HIS A 379 -5.37 -25.94 -39.96
N ALA A 380 -5.21 -26.89 -40.88
CA ALA A 380 -5.57 -26.75 -42.30
C ALA A 380 -7.03 -27.11 -42.50
#